data_AF-B8MMU8-F1
#
_entry.id   AF-B8MMU8-F1
#
_cell.length_a   1.000
_cell.length_b   1.000
_cell.length_c   1.000
_cell.angle_alpha   90.00
_cell.angle_beta   90.00
_cell.angle_gamma   90.00
#
_symmetry.space_group_name_H-M   'P 1'
#
loop_
_entity.id
_entity.type
_entity.pdbx_description
1 polymer ?
#
loop_
_entity_poly.entity_id
_entity_poly.type
_entity_poly.pdbx_seq_one_letter_code
_entity_poly.pdbx_strand_id
1 'polypeptide(L)'
;MADRPNPPLSYEPSATTTHPHVGSSLLPEVVACLKNSRYLHLATCDGLTPHVSLMSYTYLSETPFDAYPVIIMTTNPSSKKTLNLEANPRVSLLVHDWVSHRPPTRAPNGRDGSPPPAATRSSLASLLLNLNTSALSSISTTITGTARFLEVGSEEEKWCKNQHLENNTFVAAPNEEMPFGQQRRGSGVAETPMIDDNSRVVIVQVREGRIADWKGGVRDWQLVRDGPQINEFAPLILIMRLAHLHLPNITPFNTVSQIQQTLTLRHLAYKKAVSTPTSTSTIPPDPTIITFTPNPVYTTGRRDLPPSNTSSPSDPTPSLELSLPPSLEPIRHLLDPTQPSPSSSSSSSSGQQTRKAEYHPTLRGGQTTYHGPGQLVAYTILDLRRLGLSPRCHISLLERSVIDLLDRYRVRGFTTSDPGVWVASKDDGEARKITAVGVHLRRHISSYGIGLNVTQEPMWFFKQIVACGLEGKEATSLEGEGVTFPSEKMEEEVMSEVADGFVDSFVRRLEGDFPVGKGGRRDGVESVYKIGIEDVGLD
;
A
#
# COMPACT_ATOMS: atom_id res chain seq x y z
N MET A 1 -65.90 9.72 2.31
CA MET A 1 -65.28 8.43 1.97
C MET A 1 -63.86 8.74 1.56
N ALA A 2 -62.90 8.34 2.38
CA ALA A 2 -61.52 8.78 2.31
C ALA A 2 -60.81 8.26 1.06
N ASP A 3 -60.10 9.16 0.40
CA ASP A 3 -59.03 8.89 -0.56
C ASP A 3 -58.06 7.86 0.02
N ARG A 4 -57.98 6.69 -0.61
CA ARG A 4 -56.83 5.81 -0.44
C ARG A 4 -55.82 6.19 -1.53
N PRO A 5 -54.70 6.85 -1.19
CA PRO A 5 -53.64 7.06 -2.15
C PRO A 5 -53.06 5.68 -2.52
N ASN A 6 -52.79 5.48 -3.81
CA ASN A 6 -51.96 4.37 -4.26
C ASN A 6 -50.70 4.30 -3.39
N PRO A 7 -50.26 3.11 -2.95
CA PRO A 7 -49.01 2.99 -2.22
C PRO A 7 -47.92 3.64 -3.06
N PRO A 8 -47.08 4.51 -2.48
CA PRO A 8 -46.00 5.13 -3.22
C PRO A 8 -45.17 4.01 -3.85
N LEU A 9 -44.74 4.17 -5.10
CA LEU A 9 -43.61 3.41 -5.63
C LEU A 9 -42.43 3.73 -4.73
N SER A 10 -42.24 2.92 -3.69
CA SER A 10 -41.08 2.95 -2.84
C SER A 10 -39.90 2.58 -3.72
N TYR A 11 -39.23 3.59 -4.26
CA TYR A 11 -37.80 3.49 -4.45
C TYR A 11 -37.24 3.46 -3.01
N GLU A 12 -37.28 2.30 -2.38
CA GLU A 12 -36.31 2.05 -1.33
C GLU A 12 -35.01 1.80 -2.09
N PRO A 13 -33.99 2.66 -1.95
CA PRO A 13 -32.65 2.24 -2.34
C PRO A 13 -32.38 0.98 -1.53
N SER A 14 -32.20 -0.16 -2.19
CA SER A 14 -31.86 -1.42 -1.52
C SER A 14 -30.71 -1.11 -0.56
N ALA A 15 -30.80 -1.57 0.70
CA ALA A 15 -29.85 -1.26 1.77
C ALA A 15 -28.37 -1.59 1.44
N THR A 16 -28.12 -2.23 0.30
CA THR A 16 -26.83 -2.59 -0.31
C THR A 16 -26.30 -1.60 -1.35
N THR A 17 -27.09 -0.60 -1.77
CA THR A 17 -26.66 0.43 -2.76
C THR A 17 -25.52 1.31 -2.23
N THR A 18 -25.31 1.32 -0.90
CA THR A 18 -24.27 2.10 -0.22
C THR A 18 -22.99 1.31 0.10
N HIS A 19 -22.95 -0.02 -0.13
CA HIS A 19 -21.80 -0.87 0.23
C HIS A 19 -21.60 -2.02 -0.77
N PRO A 20 -21.01 -1.78 -1.96
CA PRO A 20 -20.69 -2.85 -2.89
C PRO A 20 -19.62 -3.79 -2.32
N HIS A 21 -19.76 -5.09 -2.57
CA HIS A 21 -18.73 -6.07 -2.24
C HIS A 21 -17.51 -5.87 -3.16
N VAL A 22 -16.40 -5.40 -2.59
CA VAL A 22 -15.17 -5.12 -3.32
C VAL A 22 -14.19 -6.28 -3.21
N GLY A 23 -13.76 -6.83 -4.33
CA GLY A 23 -12.80 -7.93 -4.38
C GLY A 23 -11.94 -7.94 -5.64
N SER A 24 -10.80 -8.64 -5.60
CA SER A 24 -9.86 -8.79 -6.72
C SER A 24 -10.20 -9.94 -7.67
N SER A 25 -11.26 -10.69 -7.36
CA SER A 25 -11.80 -11.76 -8.21
C SER A 25 -13.33 -11.69 -8.23
N LEU A 26 -13.94 -12.22 -9.29
CA LEU A 26 -15.40 -12.28 -9.39
C LEU A 26 -15.96 -13.12 -8.25
N LEU A 27 -17.07 -12.67 -7.67
CA LEU A 27 -17.83 -13.43 -6.67
C LEU A 27 -18.09 -14.85 -7.17
N PRO A 28 -17.94 -15.89 -6.33
CA PRO A 28 -18.16 -17.29 -6.75
C PRO A 28 -19.51 -17.52 -7.41
N GLU A 29 -20.53 -16.78 -6.97
CA GLU A 29 -21.90 -16.81 -7.47
C GLU A 29 -21.99 -16.24 -8.91
N VAL A 30 -21.28 -15.14 -9.18
CA VAL A 30 -21.18 -14.53 -10.52
C VAL A 30 -20.40 -15.44 -11.46
N VAL A 31 -19.30 -16.04 -10.98
CA VAL A 31 -18.53 -17.02 -11.73
C VAL A 31 -19.37 -18.25 -12.06
N ALA A 32 -20.16 -18.76 -11.11
CA ALA A 32 -21.06 -19.88 -11.34
C ALA A 32 -22.12 -19.51 -12.39
N CYS A 33 -22.73 -18.32 -12.29
CA CYS A 33 -23.69 -17.82 -13.28
C CYS A 33 -23.08 -17.74 -14.69
N LEU A 34 -21.87 -17.18 -14.81
CA LEU A 34 -21.12 -17.06 -16.08
C LEU A 34 -20.64 -18.40 -16.65
N LYS A 35 -20.40 -19.40 -15.80
CA LYS A 35 -20.03 -20.75 -16.27
C LYS A 35 -21.25 -21.56 -16.71
N ASN A 36 -22.38 -21.38 -16.03
CA ASN A 36 -23.59 -22.16 -16.26
C ASN A 36 -24.41 -21.62 -17.44
N SER A 37 -24.43 -20.31 -17.65
CA SER A 37 -25.25 -19.68 -18.68
C SER A 37 -24.63 -19.77 -20.08
N ARG A 38 -25.46 -20.10 -21.08
CA ARG A 38 -25.04 -20.22 -22.48
C ARG A 38 -24.90 -18.88 -23.20
N TYR A 39 -25.75 -17.91 -22.84
CA TYR A 39 -25.86 -16.63 -23.53
C TYR A 39 -25.90 -15.47 -22.54
N LEU A 40 -25.50 -14.29 -23.01
CA LEU A 40 -25.67 -13.05 -22.28
C LEU A 40 -26.39 -12.02 -23.15
N HIS A 41 -27.05 -11.07 -22.51
CA HIS A 41 -27.62 -9.92 -23.20
C HIS A 41 -26.61 -8.77 -23.13
N LEU A 42 -26.11 -8.34 -24.29
CA LEU A 42 -25.25 -7.17 -24.45
C LEU A 42 -26.12 -5.95 -24.73
N ALA A 43 -26.12 -4.99 -23.82
CA ALA A 43 -26.69 -3.66 -24.02
C ALA A 43 -25.60 -2.67 -24.44
N THR A 44 -25.85 -1.98 -25.55
CA THR A 44 -25.03 -0.94 -26.16
C THR A 44 -25.88 0.30 -26.43
N CYS A 45 -25.28 1.47 -26.60
CA CYS A 45 -26.01 2.66 -27.01
C CYS A 45 -25.19 3.51 -27.99
N ASP A 46 -25.91 4.27 -28.82
CA ASP A 46 -25.37 5.37 -29.61
C ASP A 46 -26.23 6.62 -29.29
N GLY A 47 -25.62 7.59 -28.62
CA GLY A 47 -26.35 8.70 -27.99
C GLY A 47 -27.44 8.23 -27.02
N LEU A 48 -28.69 8.62 -27.30
CA LEU A 48 -29.87 8.27 -26.49
C LEU A 48 -30.62 7.02 -27.00
N THR A 49 -30.06 6.29 -27.98
CA THR A 49 -30.71 5.11 -28.57
C THR A 49 -30.11 3.82 -28.01
N PRO A 50 -30.79 3.10 -27.10
CA PRO A 50 -30.31 1.81 -26.59
C PRO A 50 -30.52 0.70 -27.62
N HIS A 51 -29.65 -0.31 -27.57
CA HIS A 51 -29.71 -1.51 -28.40
C HIS A 51 -29.22 -2.72 -27.61
N VAL A 52 -30.06 -3.75 -27.51
CA VAL A 52 -29.77 -5.00 -26.78
C VAL A 52 -29.62 -6.15 -27.78
N SER A 53 -28.61 -6.99 -27.61
CA SER A 53 -28.36 -8.16 -28.45
C SER A 53 -28.04 -9.39 -27.59
N LEU A 54 -28.54 -10.55 -27.99
CA LEU A 54 -28.15 -11.81 -27.39
C LEU A 54 -26.80 -12.26 -27.97
N MET A 55 -25.83 -12.55 -27.11
CA MET A 55 -24.45 -12.89 -27.49
C MET A 55 -24.06 -14.26 -26.95
N SER A 56 -23.40 -15.05 -27.80
CA SER A 56 -22.52 -16.13 -27.32
C SER A 56 -21.27 -15.50 -26.72
N TYR A 57 -20.80 -16.06 -25.61
CA TYR A 57 -19.65 -15.53 -24.90
C TYR A 57 -18.78 -16.63 -24.32
N THR A 58 -17.57 -16.24 -23.95
CA THR A 58 -16.64 -17.07 -23.19
C THR A 58 -16.09 -16.26 -22.05
N TYR A 59 -16.32 -16.74 -20.83
CA TYR A 59 -15.72 -16.16 -19.64
C TYR A 59 -14.40 -16.87 -19.32
N LEU A 60 -13.35 -16.09 -19.11
CA LEU A 60 -12.04 -16.57 -18.64
C LEU A 60 -11.66 -15.78 -17.38
N SER A 61 -11.21 -16.49 -16.35
CA SER A 61 -10.76 -15.87 -15.10
C SER A 61 -9.43 -15.14 -15.26
N GLU A 62 -8.59 -15.59 -16.19
CA GLU A 62 -7.31 -15.01 -16.55
C GLU A 62 -6.97 -15.38 -18.00
N THR A 63 -6.11 -14.60 -18.64
CA THR A 63 -5.55 -14.89 -19.97
C THR A 63 -4.03 -14.75 -19.94
N PRO A 64 -3.30 -15.33 -20.91
CA PRO A 64 -1.85 -15.11 -21.04
C PRO A 64 -1.44 -13.65 -21.21
N PHE A 65 -2.39 -12.76 -21.55
CA PHE A 65 -2.17 -11.35 -21.86
C PHE A 65 -2.65 -10.41 -20.75
N ASP A 66 -3.67 -10.79 -20.00
CA ASP A 66 -4.27 -10.02 -18.90
C ASP A 66 -4.71 -10.99 -17.79
N ALA A 67 -4.23 -10.77 -16.56
CA ALA A 67 -4.58 -11.55 -15.38
C ALA A 67 -5.96 -11.18 -14.79
N TYR A 68 -6.69 -10.27 -15.46
CA TYR A 68 -8.01 -9.82 -15.06
C TYR A 68 -9.12 -10.64 -15.74
N PRO A 69 -10.28 -10.87 -15.07
CA PRO A 69 -11.40 -11.59 -15.67
C PRO A 69 -11.92 -10.88 -16.92
N VAL A 70 -12.09 -11.66 -17.99
CA VAL A 70 -12.54 -11.15 -19.29
C VAL A 70 -13.71 -11.96 -19.84
N ILE A 71 -14.57 -11.27 -20.57
CA ILE A 71 -15.64 -11.87 -21.36
C ILE A 71 -15.33 -11.64 -22.83
N ILE A 72 -15.13 -12.73 -23.56
CA ILE A 72 -14.84 -12.74 -25.00
C ILE A 72 -16.14 -12.97 -25.76
N MET A 73 -16.37 -12.18 -26.80
CA MET A 73 -17.47 -12.35 -27.74
C MET A 73 -17.03 -12.02 -29.17
N THR A 74 -17.74 -12.56 -30.16
CA THR A 74 -17.49 -12.25 -31.57
C THR A 74 -18.67 -11.53 -32.21
N THR A 75 -18.38 -10.59 -33.11
CA THR A 75 -19.40 -9.80 -33.82
C THR A 75 -19.01 -9.50 -35.26
N ASN A 76 -20.00 -9.33 -36.13
CA ASN A 76 -19.79 -8.89 -37.52
C ASN A 76 -19.52 -7.37 -37.55
N PRO A 77 -18.45 -6.90 -38.23
CA PRO A 77 -18.15 -5.49 -38.47
C PRO A 77 -19.34 -4.61 -38.83
N SER A 78 -20.26 -5.10 -39.67
CA SER A 78 -21.37 -4.31 -40.19
C SER A 78 -22.59 -4.25 -39.26
N SER A 79 -22.55 -4.89 -38.09
CA SER A 79 -23.72 -4.95 -37.21
C SER A 79 -23.87 -3.69 -36.35
N LYS A 80 -25.13 -3.34 -36.02
CA LYS A 80 -25.44 -2.17 -35.18
C LYS A 80 -24.71 -2.19 -33.82
N LYS A 81 -24.54 -3.38 -33.22
CA LYS A 81 -23.77 -3.53 -31.98
C LYS A 81 -22.29 -3.18 -32.18
N THR A 82 -21.68 -3.52 -33.33
CA THR A 82 -20.28 -3.18 -33.61
C THR A 82 -20.09 -1.68 -33.75
N LEU A 83 -20.95 -1.02 -34.52
CA LEU A 83 -20.93 0.44 -34.68
C LEU A 83 -21.11 1.16 -33.33
N ASN A 84 -22.07 0.69 -32.51
CA ASN A 84 -22.28 1.24 -31.18
C ASN A 84 -21.07 1.04 -30.26
N LEU A 85 -20.40 -0.11 -30.34
CA LEU A 85 -19.21 -0.40 -29.53
C LEU A 85 -17.99 0.45 -29.96
N GLU A 86 -17.86 0.74 -31.24
CA GLU A 86 -16.81 1.64 -31.75
C GLU A 86 -17.07 3.10 -31.33
N ALA A 87 -18.33 3.52 -31.30
CA ALA A 87 -18.70 4.87 -30.83
C ALA A 87 -18.67 5.02 -29.30
N ASN A 88 -19.09 3.98 -28.56
CA ASN A 88 -19.13 3.97 -27.10
C ASN A 88 -18.70 2.61 -26.54
N PRO A 89 -17.51 2.52 -25.92
CA PRO A 89 -16.99 1.26 -25.40
C PRO A 89 -17.65 0.83 -24.07
N ARG A 90 -18.51 1.65 -23.46
CA ARG A 90 -19.19 1.29 -22.21
C ARG A 90 -20.37 0.37 -22.49
N VAL A 91 -20.37 -0.80 -21.84
CA VAL A 91 -21.39 -1.83 -22.05
C VAL A 91 -21.99 -2.30 -20.74
N SER A 92 -23.25 -2.78 -20.82
CA SER A 92 -23.88 -3.53 -19.75
C SER A 92 -24.22 -4.93 -20.25
N LEU A 93 -23.82 -5.95 -19.50
CA LEU A 93 -24.08 -7.35 -19.80
C LEU A 93 -25.05 -7.90 -18.77
N LEU A 94 -26.15 -8.52 -19.19
CA LEU A 94 -27.05 -9.22 -18.29
C LEU A 94 -26.95 -10.72 -18.52
N VAL A 95 -26.61 -11.45 -17.47
CA VAL A 95 -26.52 -12.91 -17.45
C VAL A 95 -27.49 -13.44 -16.41
N HIS A 96 -28.24 -14.48 -16.78
CA HIS A 96 -29.07 -15.23 -15.85
C HIS A 96 -28.88 -16.72 -16.07
N ASP A 97 -29.11 -17.48 -15.00
CA ASP A 97 -28.99 -18.93 -14.93
C ASP A 97 -30.31 -19.66 -15.27
N TRP A 98 -31.41 -18.92 -15.46
CA TRP A 98 -32.72 -19.48 -15.76
C TRP A 98 -32.74 -20.11 -17.18
N VAL A 99 -33.07 -21.40 -17.25
CA VAL A 99 -33.37 -22.19 -18.46
C VAL A 99 -32.21 -22.51 -19.43
N SER A 100 -31.05 -21.85 -19.36
CA SER A 100 -29.92 -22.12 -20.27
C SER A 100 -28.74 -22.80 -19.57
N HIS A 101 -28.82 -24.11 -19.30
CA HIS A 101 -27.70 -24.88 -18.75
C HIS A 101 -26.72 -25.31 -19.85
N ARG A 102 -25.45 -24.95 -19.68
CA ARG A 102 -24.32 -25.51 -20.44
C ARG A 102 -24.11 -26.99 -20.06
N PRO A 103 -24.18 -27.96 -21.00
CA PRO A 103 -23.78 -29.33 -20.72
C PRO A 103 -22.30 -29.40 -20.35
N PRO A 104 -21.86 -30.32 -19.46
CA PRO A 104 -20.47 -30.42 -19.03
C PRO A 104 -19.55 -30.63 -20.24
N THR A 105 -18.66 -29.66 -20.51
CA THR A 105 -17.64 -29.76 -21.55
C THR A 105 -16.61 -30.81 -21.14
N ARG A 106 -16.24 -31.69 -22.06
CA ARG A 106 -15.21 -32.70 -21.86
C ARG A 106 -13.85 -31.99 -21.86
N ALA A 107 -13.35 -31.61 -20.69
CA ALA A 107 -12.08 -30.92 -20.56
C ALA A 107 -10.91 -31.78 -21.08
N PRO A 108 -10.03 -31.27 -21.96
CA PRO A 108 -8.70 -31.81 -22.15
C PRO A 108 -7.74 -31.07 -21.21
N ASN A 109 -7.08 -31.81 -20.34
CA ASN A 109 -5.95 -31.38 -19.50
C ASN A 109 -6.27 -30.54 -18.25
N GLY A 110 -6.63 -31.26 -17.18
CA GLY A 110 -6.38 -30.86 -15.79
C GLY A 110 -6.39 -32.11 -14.93
N ARG A 111 -5.28 -32.40 -14.26
CA ARG A 111 -5.16 -33.50 -13.28
C ARG A 111 -6.01 -33.16 -12.05
N ASP A 112 -7.31 -33.40 -12.16
CA ASP A 112 -8.18 -33.68 -11.02
C ASP A 112 -8.81 -35.05 -11.26
N GLY A 113 -8.96 -35.80 -10.17
CA GLY A 113 -9.14 -37.26 -10.14
C GLY A 113 -10.05 -37.86 -11.21
N SER A 114 -9.67 -39.07 -11.65
CA SER A 114 -10.38 -39.90 -12.63
C SER A 114 -11.91 -39.79 -12.51
N PRO A 115 -12.64 -39.46 -13.60
CA PRO A 115 -14.09 -39.55 -13.57
C PRO A 115 -14.50 -41.03 -13.50
N PRO A 116 -15.55 -41.40 -12.74
CA PRO A 116 -16.09 -42.75 -12.80
C PRO A 116 -16.66 -43.02 -14.20
N PRO A 117 -16.71 -44.30 -14.63
CA PRO A 117 -17.02 -44.66 -16.01
C PRO A 117 -18.43 -44.21 -16.38
N ALA A 118 -18.57 -43.77 -17.64
CA ALA A 118 -19.79 -43.27 -18.25
C ALA A 118 -20.95 -44.27 -18.10
N ALA A 119 -21.80 -44.06 -17.10
CA ALA A 119 -23.13 -44.63 -17.08
C ALA A 119 -24.01 -43.75 -17.96
N THR A 120 -24.49 -44.31 -19.07
CA THR A 120 -25.60 -43.83 -19.89
C THR A 120 -26.74 -43.33 -19.00
N ARG A 121 -26.79 -42.02 -18.73
CA ARG A 121 -27.91 -41.38 -18.03
C ARG A 121 -29.06 -41.26 -19.01
N SER A 122 -30.22 -41.83 -18.67
CA SER A 122 -31.44 -41.70 -19.47
C SER A 122 -31.82 -40.23 -19.65
N SER A 123 -32.52 -39.88 -20.74
CA SER A 123 -32.98 -38.52 -21.00
C SER A 123 -33.77 -37.94 -19.82
N LEU A 124 -34.54 -38.80 -19.13
CA LEU A 124 -35.26 -38.46 -17.91
C LEU A 124 -34.31 -38.17 -16.73
N ALA A 125 -33.24 -38.94 -16.54
CA ALA A 125 -32.26 -38.68 -15.48
C ALA A 125 -31.48 -37.38 -15.74
N SER A 126 -31.15 -37.08 -16.99
CA SER A 126 -30.55 -35.80 -17.39
C SER A 126 -31.54 -34.64 -17.22
N LEU A 127 -32.82 -34.85 -17.57
CA LEU A 127 -33.89 -33.85 -17.37
C LEU A 127 -34.15 -33.58 -15.89
N LEU A 128 -34.24 -34.61 -15.05
CA LEU A 128 -34.45 -34.48 -13.60
C LEU A 128 -33.23 -33.87 -12.91
N LEU A 129 -32.01 -34.20 -13.35
CA LEU A 129 -30.80 -33.52 -12.88
C LEU A 129 -30.81 -32.06 -13.30
N ASN A 130 -31.15 -31.74 -14.55
CA ASN A 130 -31.27 -30.36 -15.03
C ASN A 130 -32.38 -29.59 -14.29
N LEU A 131 -33.52 -30.21 -13.99
CA LEU A 131 -34.61 -29.61 -13.22
C LEU A 131 -34.20 -29.37 -11.76
N ASN A 132 -33.56 -30.33 -11.11
CA ASN A 132 -33.05 -30.16 -9.74
C ASN A 132 -31.95 -29.10 -9.66
N THR A 133 -31.08 -29.01 -10.68
CA THR A 133 -30.02 -27.99 -10.74
C THR A 133 -30.61 -26.60 -11.04
N SER A 134 -31.64 -26.53 -11.91
CA SER A 134 -32.38 -25.30 -12.23
C SER A 134 -33.26 -24.81 -11.08
N ALA A 135 -33.74 -25.71 -10.20
CA ALA A 135 -34.50 -25.36 -9.01
C ALA A 135 -33.63 -24.80 -7.87
N LEU A 136 -32.30 -24.93 -7.96
CA LEU A 136 -31.34 -24.51 -6.95
C LEU A 136 -30.56 -23.23 -7.31
N SER A 137 -30.65 -22.76 -8.55
CA SER A 137 -29.93 -21.58 -9.03
C SER A 137 -30.92 -20.45 -9.27
N SER A 138 -30.66 -19.30 -8.65
CA SER A 138 -31.71 -18.30 -8.45
C SER A 138 -31.16 -16.89 -8.42
N ILE A 139 -30.21 -16.60 -9.32
CA ILE A 139 -29.55 -15.30 -9.40
C ILE A 139 -29.41 -14.82 -10.85
N SER A 140 -29.68 -13.53 -11.06
CA SER A 140 -29.29 -12.80 -12.26
C SER A 140 -28.18 -11.84 -11.91
N THR A 141 -27.25 -11.62 -12.84
CA THR A 141 -26.18 -10.64 -12.66
C THR A 141 -26.10 -9.67 -13.84
N THR A 142 -26.18 -8.39 -13.51
CA THR A 142 -25.89 -7.29 -14.43
C THR A 142 -24.45 -6.87 -14.22
N ILE A 143 -23.64 -6.89 -15.27
CA ILE A 143 -22.23 -6.55 -15.27
C ILE A 143 -22.04 -5.27 -16.08
N THR A 144 -21.35 -4.30 -15.50
CA THR A 144 -20.88 -3.11 -16.21
C THR A 144 -19.42 -3.32 -16.60
N GLY A 145 -19.10 -3.07 -17.87
CA GLY A 145 -17.76 -3.31 -18.40
C GLY A 145 -17.36 -2.32 -19.49
N THR A 146 -16.09 -2.42 -19.88
CA THR A 146 -15.54 -1.68 -21.03
C THR A 146 -15.14 -2.67 -22.11
N ALA A 147 -15.70 -2.49 -23.29
CA ALA A 147 -15.42 -3.29 -24.46
C ALA A 147 -14.25 -2.69 -25.25
N ARG A 148 -13.36 -3.55 -25.75
CA ARG A 148 -12.34 -3.20 -26.74
C ARG A 148 -12.31 -4.24 -27.85
N PHE A 149 -12.04 -3.79 -29.07
CA PHE A 149 -11.74 -4.69 -30.18
C PHE A 149 -10.26 -5.08 -30.16
N LEU A 150 -9.99 -6.33 -30.49
CA LEU A 150 -8.61 -6.77 -30.73
C LEU A 150 -8.14 -6.33 -32.11
N GLU A 151 -6.84 -6.09 -32.23
CA GLU A 151 -6.18 -5.81 -33.50
C GLU A 151 -6.24 -7.03 -34.40
N VAL A 152 -6.65 -6.81 -35.66
CA VAL A 152 -6.83 -7.87 -36.65
C VAL A 152 -5.47 -8.51 -36.97
N GLY A 153 -5.36 -9.81 -36.77
CA GLY A 153 -4.15 -10.61 -37.01
C GLY A 153 -3.21 -10.75 -35.82
N SER A 154 -3.51 -10.10 -34.68
CA SER A 154 -2.71 -10.19 -33.45
C SER A 154 -2.71 -11.60 -32.84
N GLU A 155 -1.67 -11.92 -32.08
CA GLU A 155 -1.59 -13.20 -31.35
C GLU A 155 -2.70 -13.34 -30.31
N GLU A 156 -3.05 -12.22 -29.65
CA GLU A 156 -4.19 -12.13 -28.72
C GLU A 156 -5.51 -12.47 -29.42
N GLU A 157 -5.76 -11.92 -30.62
CA GLU A 157 -6.99 -12.20 -31.38
C GLU A 157 -7.11 -13.67 -31.75
N LYS A 158 -6.04 -14.27 -32.28
CA LYS A 158 -6.02 -15.69 -32.67
C LYS A 158 -6.27 -16.60 -31.46
N TRP A 159 -5.62 -16.32 -30.34
CA TRP A 159 -5.80 -17.09 -29.12
C TRP A 159 -7.22 -16.96 -28.58
N CYS A 160 -7.78 -15.75 -28.52
CA CYS A 160 -9.15 -15.53 -28.09
C CYS A 160 -10.19 -16.18 -29.01
N LYS A 161 -9.99 -16.16 -30.34
CA LYS A 161 -10.87 -16.89 -31.30
C LYS A 161 -10.87 -18.39 -31.01
N ASN A 162 -9.70 -18.98 -30.78
CA ASN A 162 -9.58 -20.40 -30.48
C ASN A 162 -10.25 -20.75 -29.14
N GLN A 163 -10.00 -19.98 -28.08
CA GLN A 163 -10.64 -20.19 -26.78
C GLN A 163 -12.16 -20.00 -26.83
N HIS A 164 -12.64 -19.06 -27.65
CA HIS A 164 -14.06 -18.83 -27.84
C HIS A 164 -14.73 -19.97 -28.64
N LEU A 165 -14.04 -20.53 -29.64
CA LEU A 165 -14.47 -21.71 -30.39
C LEU A 165 -14.54 -22.96 -29.52
N GLU A 166 -13.46 -23.27 -28.80
CA GLU A 166 -13.38 -24.44 -27.90
C GLU A 166 -14.47 -24.39 -26.83
N ASN A 167 -14.75 -23.19 -26.30
CA ASN A 167 -15.82 -23.01 -25.33
C ASN A 167 -17.21 -22.97 -25.96
N ASN A 168 -17.37 -22.85 -27.28
CA ASN A 168 -18.69 -22.84 -27.92
C ASN A 168 -18.88 -23.95 -28.97
N THR A 169 -18.03 -24.98 -28.93
CA THR A 169 -18.16 -26.25 -29.65
C THR A 169 -19.32 -27.08 -29.09
N PHE A 170 -20.56 -26.78 -29.48
CA PHE A 170 -21.71 -27.63 -29.17
C PHE A 170 -22.24 -28.26 -30.46
N VAL A 171 -22.35 -29.59 -30.45
CA VAL A 171 -23.08 -30.34 -31.48
C VAL A 171 -24.53 -29.89 -31.39
N ALA A 172 -24.97 -29.04 -32.32
CA ALA A 172 -26.37 -28.69 -32.44
C ALA A 172 -27.19 -29.98 -32.55
N ALA A 173 -28.22 -30.13 -31.70
CA ALA A 173 -29.30 -31.03 -32.03
C ALA A 173 -29.84 -30.63 -33.42
N PRO A 174 -30.33 -31.58 -34.25
CA PRO A 174 -30.60 -31.35 -35.67
C PRO A 174 -31.54 -30.17 -36.03
N ASN A 175 -32.15 -29.49 -35.05
CA ASN A 175 -33.05 -28.34 -35.22
C ASN A 175 -32.64 -27.08 -34.42
N GLU A 176 -31.43 -26.96 -33.85
CA GLU A 176 -30.98 -25.70 -33.21
C GLU A 176 -30.22 -24.80 -34.20
N GLU A 177 -30.57 -23.50 -34.24
CA GLU A 177 -29.85 -22.49 -35.01
C GLU A 177 -28.40 -22.33 -34.51
N MET A 178 -27.43 -22.35 -35.43
CA MET A 178 -26.02 -22.19 -35.11
C MET A 178 -25.71 -20.77 -34.62
N PRO A 179 -24.84 -20.60 -33.62
CA PRO A 179 -24.40 -19.28 -33.18
C PRO A 179 -23.82 -18.46 -34.33
N PHE A 180 -24.14 -17.17 -34.34
CA PHE A 180 -23.69 -16.24 -35.37
C PHE A 180 -22.16 -16.20 -35.47
N GLY A 181 -21.63 -16.37 -36.69
CA GLY A 181 -20.19 -16.40 -36.98
C GLY A 181 -19.60 -17.80 -37.08
N GLN A 182 -20.33 -18.89 -36.78
CA GLN A 182 -19.84 -20.25 -37.02
C GLN A 182 -20.27 -20.77 -38.40
N GLN A 183 -19.31 -21.20 -39.23
CA GLN A 183 -19.59 -21.90 -40.50
C GLN A 183 -19.17 -23.37 -40.43
N ARG A 184 -19.94 -24.23 -41.12
CA ARG A 184 -19.56 -25.63 -41.42
C ARG A 184 -19.08 -25.70 -42.86
N ARG A 185 -17.91 -26.31 -43.10
CA ARG A 185 -17.40 -26.57 -44.46
C ARG A 185 -17.04 -28.04 -44.62
N GLY A 186 -17.65 -28.70 -45.61
CA GLY A 186 -17.19 -29.99 -46.12
C GLY A 186 -18.09 -31.19 -45.79
N SER A 187 -18.37 -31.98 -46.82
CA SER A 187 -19.11 -33.24 -46.80
C SER A 187 -18.34 -34.37 -46.10
N GLY A 188 -18.80 -34.79 -44.92
CA GLY A 188 -18.75 -36.22 -44.53
C GLY A 188 -17.78 -36.68 -43.44
N VAL A 189 -16.94 -35.84 -42.82
CA VAL A 189 -16.12 -36.26 -41.65
C VAL A 189 -16.01 -35.12 -40.65
N ALA A 190 -16.23 -35.43 -39.36
CA ALA A 190 -16.17 -34.58 -38.16
C ALA A 190 -15.89 -33.07 -38.44
N GLU A 191 -16.98 -32.32 -38.63
CA GLU A 191 -16.94 -30.88 -38.93
C GLU A 191 -16.25 -30.10 -37.80
N THR A 192 -15.17 -29.39 -38.12
CA THR A 192 -14.52 -28.45 -37.19
C THR A 192 -15.22 -27.10 -37.28
N PRO A 193 -15.84 -26.57 -36.20
CA PRO A 193 -16.45 -25.26 -36.25
C PRO A 193 -15.37 -24.18 -36.34
N MET A 194 -15.56 -23.26 -37.28
CA MET A 194 -14.68 -22.11 -37.52
C MET A 194 -15.47 -20.82 -37.30
N ILE A 195 -14.85 -19.81 -36.68
CA ILE A 195 -15.35 -18.44 -36.68
C ILE A 195 -15.09 -17.83 -38.06
N ASP A 196 -16.08 -17.17 -38.65
CA ASP A 196 -15.97 -16.41 -39.90
C ASP A 196 -14.78 -15.44 -39.83
N ASP A 197 -13.90 -15.50 -40.84
CA ASP A 197 -12.68 -14.68 -40.92
C ASP A 197 -12.99 -13.18 -40.83
N ASN A 198 -14.19 -12.78 -41.25
CA ASN A 198 -14.63 -11.39 -41.20
C ASN A 198 -15.17 -10.95 -39.83
N SER A 199 -15.24 -11.85 -38.84
CA SER A 199 -15.71 -11.52 -37.48
C SER A 199 -14.62 -10.88 -36.62
N ARG A 200 -14.99 -9.81 -35.92
CA ARG A 200 -14.14 -9.10 -34.95
C ARG A 200 -14.31 -9.70 -33.56
N VAL A 201 -13.20 -9.81 -32.84
CA VAL A 201 -13.19 -10.22 -31.43
C VAL A 201 -13.32 -8.99 -30.55
N VAL A 202 -14.28 -9.05 -29.63
CA VAL A 202 -14.50 -8.06 -28.58
C VAL A 202 -14.14 -8.70 -27.25
N ILE A 203 -13.31 -8.00 -26.48
CA ILE A 203 -13.06 -8.31 -25.08
C ILE A 203 -13.78 -7.28 -24.24
N VAL A 204 -14.59 -7.75 -23.29
CA VAL A 204 -15.19 -6.92 -22.25
C VAL A 204 -14.45 -7.16 -20.94
N GLN A 205 -13.83 -6.11 -20.42
CA GLN A 205 -13.27 -6.10 -19.07
C GLN A 205 -14.37 -5.82 -18.07
N VAL A 206 -14.54 -6.73 -17.12
CA VAL A 206 -15.60 -6.72 -16.11
C VAL A 206 -15.22 -5.78 -14.96
N ARG A 207 -15.93 -4.67 -14.75
CA ARG A 207 -15.56 -3.68 -13.72
C ARG A 207 -16.36 -3.83 -12.44
N GLU A 208 -17.68 -3.89 -12.57
CA GLU A 208 -18.61 -3.91 -11.44
C GLU A 208 -19.91 -4.56 -11.89
N GLY A 209 -20.79 -4.85 -10.94
CA GLY A 209 -22.07 -5.41 -11.27
C GLY A 209 -23.00 -5.53 -10.08
N ARG A 210 -24.19 -6.02 -10.38
CA ARG A 210 -25.28 -6.23 -9.45
C ARG A 210 -25.76 -7.65 -9.58
N ILE A 211 -25.98 -8.32 -8.46
CA ILE A 211 -26.66 -9.61 -8.37
C ILE A 211 -28.07 -9.34 -7.85
N ALA A 212 -29.07 -9.91 -8.49
CA ALA A 212 -30.42 -9.96 -8.00
C ALA A 212 -30.86 -11.42 -7.83
N ASP A 213 -31.29 -11.78 -6.63
CA ASP A 213 -31.86 -13.09 -6.36
C ASP A 213 -33.38 -13.13 -6.59
N TRP A 214 -33.92 -14.34 -6.72
CA TRP A 214 -35.36 -14.57 -6.90
C TRP A 214 -36.25 -14.14 -5.73
N LYS A 215 -35.68 -13.92 -4.54
CA LYS A 215 -36.39 -13.45 -3.34
C LYS A 215 -36.43 -11.92 -3.27
N GLY A 216 -35.88 -11.23 -4.28
CA GLY A 216 -35.80 -9.77 -4.34
C GLY A 216 -34.59 -9.17 -3.63
N GLY A 217 -33.65 -10.00 -3.14
CA GLY A 217 -32.38 -9.55 -2.59
C GLY A 217 -31.46 -9.02 -3.69
N VAL A 218 -30.83 -7.88 -3.44
CA VAL A 218 -29.89 -7.22 -4.37
C VAL A 218 -28.54 -7.04 -3.71
N ARG A 219 -27.45 -7.39 -4.40
CA ARG A 219 -26.08 -7.20 -3.93
C ARG A 219 -25.22 -6.61 -5.04
N ASP A 220 -24.67 -5.42 -4.79
CA ASP A 220 -23.72 -4.80 -5.68
C ASP A 220 -22.30 -5.31 -5.39
N TRP A 221 -21.48 -5.42 -6.41
CA TRP A 221 -20.08 -5.83 -6.32
C TRP A 221 -19.22 -5.01 -7.27
N GLN A 222 -17.97 -4.83 -6.89
CA GLN A 222 -17.01 -4.10 -7.69
C GLN A 222 -15.69 -4.87 -7.72
N LEU A 223 -15.16 -5.03 -8.92
CA LEU A 223 -13.94 -5.78 -9.15
C LEU A 223 -12.79 -4.79 -9.22
N VAL A 224 -12.08 -4.69 -8.12
CA VAL A 224 -10.96 -3.77 -8.00
C VAL A 224 -9.72 -4.53 -8.43
N ARG A 225 -9.10 -4.10 -9.55
CA ARG A 225 -7.73 -4.52 -9.86
C ARG A 225 -6.87 -4.18 -8.65
N ASP A 226 -5.99 -5.09 -8.25
CA ASP A 226 -4.93 -4.74 -7.30
C ASP A 226 -4.00 -3.71 -7.99
N GLY A 227 -4.37 -2.43 -7.94
CA GLY A 227 -3.72 -1.29 -8.58
C GLY A 227 -4.70 -0.13 -8.89
N PRO A 228 -4.29 1.14 -8.72
CA PRO A 228 -5.20 2.29 -8.83
C PRO A 228 -5.65 2.56 -10.28
N GLN A 229 -6.91 2.98 -10.49
CA GLN A 229 -7.36 3.53 -11.77
C GLN A 229 -6.98 5.01 -11.87
N ILE A 230 -6.09 5.39 -12.79
CA ILE A 230 -6.16 6.66 -13.53
C ILE A 230 -5.61 6.42 -14.94
N ASN A 231 -6.38 6.85 -15.96
CA ASN A 231 -6.13 7.01 -17.40
C ASN A 231 -5.00 6.22 -18.09
N GLU A 232 -5.40 5.60 -19.21
CA GLU A 232 -4.65 4.82 -20.19
C GLU A 232 -3.14 5.10 -20.32
N PHE A 233 -2.38 3.99 -20.36
CA PHE A 233 -0.95 3.82 -20.72
C PHE A 233 0.12 4.04 -19.62
N ALA A 234 0.30 3.08 -18.68
CA ALA A 234 1.59 2.58 -18.15
C ALA A 234 1.39 1.62 -16.94
N PRO A 235 2.31 0.67 -16.66
CA PRO A 235 2.15 -0.34 -15.60
C PRO A 235 2.35 0.28 -14.19
N LEU A 236 1.41 0.08 -13.27
CA LEU A 236 1.40 0.74 -11.96
C LEU A 236 2.17 -0.02 -10.87
N ILE A 237 3.28 0.60 -10.50
CA ILE A 237 3.89 0.63 -9.18
C ILE A 237 2.85 1.22 -8.19
N LEU A 238 2.73 0.73 -6.96
CA LEU A 238 1.96 1.45 -5.95
C LEU A 238 2.80 2.66 -5.52
N ILE A 239 2.31 3.85 -5.84
CA ILE A 239 3.02 5.10 -5.67
C ILE A 239 2.67 5.67 -4.28
N MET A 240 3.68 5.84 -3.41
CA MET A 240 3.58 6.48 -2.10
C MET A 240 4.07 7.93 -2.14
N ARG A 241 3.50 8.77 -1.29
CA ARG A 241 4.02 10.12 -1.04
C ARG A 241 4.74 10.13 0.30
N LEU A 242 5.92 10.76 0.36
CA LEU A 242 6.67 10.90 1.60
C LEU A 242 6.33 12.24 2.24
N ALA A 243 5.75 12.21 3.44
CA ALA A 243 5.49 13.41 4.20
C ALA A 243 6.77 13.88 4.92
N HIS A 244 7.11 15.16 4.80
CA HIS A 244 8.21 15.77 5.53
C HIS A 244 7.67 16.82 6.51
N LEU A 245 7.80 16.54 7.79
CA LEU A 245 7.47 17.46 8.88
C LEU A 245 8.76 18.10 9.41
N HIS A 246 9.05 19.33 9.00
CA HIS A 246 10.16 20.10 9.56
C HIS A 246 9.67 21.02 10.68
N LEU A 247 10.28 20.91 11.85
CA LEU A 247 10.04 21.81 12.98
C LEU A 247 11.23 22.78 13.05
N PRO A 248 11.07 24.03 12.58
CA PRO A 248 12.21 24.95 12.39
C PRO A 248 12.78 25.46 13.71
N ASN A 249 11.94 25.58 14.73
CA ASN A 249 12.31 26.10 16.03
C ASN A 249 12.75 24.97 16.97
N ILE A 250 13.53 25.33 18.00
CA ILE A 250 13.83 24.42 19.11
C ILE A 250 12.51 23.88 19.69
N THR A 251 12.34 22.56 19.67
CA THR A 251 11.09 21.91 20.06
C THR A 251 11.30 21.01 21.28
N PRO A 252 10.46 21.10 22.33
CA PRO A 252 10.57 20.20 23.48
C PRO A 252 10.54 18.71 23.08
N PHE A 253 11.40 17.89 23.70
CA PHE A 253 11.52 16.48 23.36
C PHE A 253 10.19 15.71 23.50
N ASN A 254 9.39 16.05 24.52
CA ASN A 254 8.07 15.47 24.74
C ASN A 254 7.09 15.73 23.59
N THR A 255 7.08 16.95 23.05
CA THR A 255 6.22 17.31 21.92
C THR A 255 6.53 16.42 20.71
N VAL A 256 7.82 16.26 20.39
CA VAL A 256 8.21 15.41 19.25
C VAL A 256 8.00 13.92 19.52
N SER A 257 8.17 13.49 20.77
CA SER A 257 7.83 12.13 21.20
C SER A 257 6.34 11.81 20.98
N GLN A 258 5.45 12.76 21.31
CA GLN A 258 4.02 12.65 21.06
C GLN A 258 3.69 12.63 19.57
N ILE A 259 4.26 13.54 18.77
CA ILE A 259 4.12 13.54 17.29
C ILE A 259 4.50 12.17 16.72
N GLN A 260 5.69 11.68 17.06
CA GLN A 260 6.18 10.38 16.62
C GLN A 260 5.24 9.24 17.03
N GLN A 261 4.76 9.25 18.28
CA GLN A 261 3.85 8.24 18.80
C GLN A 261 2.53 8.24 18.03
N THR A 262 1.94 9.41 17.78
CA THR A 262 0.70 9.56 17.02
C THR A 262 0.85 9.00 15.60
N LEU A 263 1.91 9.39 14.88
CA LEU A 263 2.17 8.90 13.53
C LEU A 263 2.41 7.37 13.51
N THR A 264 3.18 6.86 14.47
CA THR A 264 3.42 5.42 14.61
C THR A 264 2.12 4.66 14.90
N LEU A 265 1.25 5.21 15.76
CA LEU A 265 -0.04 4.61 16.11
C LEU A 265 -1.00 4.59 14.92
N ARG A 266 -1.01 5.62 14.06
CA ARG A 266 -1.79 5.63 12.81
C ARG A 266 -1.42 4.44 11.91
N HIS A 267 -0.13 4.22 11.69
CA HIS A 267 0.38 3.06 10.93
C HIS A 267 -0.01 1.71 11.56
N LEU A 268 0.08 1.61 12.88
CA LEU A 268 -0.28 0.38 13.60
C LEU A 268 -1.79 0.12 13.63
N ALA A 269 -2.60 1.18 13.74
CA ALA A 269 -4.05 1.11 13.66
C ALA A 269 -4.49 0.64 12.27
N TYR A 270 -3.89 1.18 11.21
CA TYR A 270 -4.09 0.70 9.84
C TYR A 270 -3.76 -0.79 9.70
N LYS A 271 -2.59 -1.23 10.18
CA LYS A 271 -2.23 -2.67 10.15
C LYS A 271 -3.20 -3.55 10.93
N LYS A 272 -3.69 -3.08 12.07
CA LYS A 272 -4.70 -3.78 12.86
C LYS A 272 -6.00 -3.88 12.07
N ALA A 273 -6.46 -2.77 11.50
CA ALA A 273 -7.65 -2.68 10.66
C ALA A 273 -7.59 -3.69 9.50
N VAL A 274 -6.52 -3.65 8.70
CA VAL A 274 -6.29 -4.58 7.57
C VAL A 274 -6.25 -6.05 7.99
N SER A 275 -5.84 -6.36 9.23
CA SER A 275 -5.83 -7.73 9.76
C SER A 275 -7.19 -8.22 10.30
N THR A 276 -8.22 -7.36 10.35
CA THR A 276 -9.56 -7.69 10.87
C THR A 276 -10.62 -7.63 9.75
N PRO A 277 -11.47 -8.67 9.59
CA PRO A 277 -12.39 -8.81 8.46
C PRO A 277 -13.58 -7.82 8.41
N THR A 278 -13.64 -6.85 9.32
CA THR A 278 -14.78 -5.94 9.50
C THR A 278 -14.44 -4.45 9.38
N SER A 279 -13.19 -4.08 9.05
CA SER A 279 -12.77 -2.67 9.07
C SER A 279 -12.86 -1.97 7.72
N THR A 280 -13.34 -0.73 7.75
CA THR A 280 -13.69 0.14 6.62
C THR A 280 -12.58 1.14 6.21
N SER A 281 -11.35 0.98 6.69
CA SER A 281 -10.24 1.92 6.40
C SER A 281 -9.47 1.50 5.15
N THR A 282 -9.48 2.36 4.12
CA THR A 282 -9.12 1.99 2.74
C THR A 282 -7.80 2.57 2.22
N ILE A 283 -7.06 3.38 2.99
CA ILE A 283 -5.79 3.99 2.53
C ILE A 283 -4.72 3.84 3.62
N PRO A 284 -3.52 3.31 3.30
CA PRO A 284 -2.43 3.24 4.25
C PRO A 284 -1.91 4.65 4.60
N PRO A 285 -1.56 4.92 5.87
CA PRO A 285 -0.93 6.20 6.22
C PRO A 285 0.37 6.41 5.45
N ASP A 286 0.65 7.66 5.10
CA ASP A 286 1.88 8.01 4.40
C ASP A 286 3.10 7.79 5.31
N PRO A 287 4.24 7.32 4.75
CA PRO A 287 5.51 7.38 5.46
C PRO A 287 5.85 8.84 5.79
N THR A 288 6.44 9.07 6.96
CA THR A 288 6.76 10.43 7.43
C THR A 288 8.19 10.52 7.91
N ILE A 289 8.91 11.57 7.50
CA ILE A 289 10.17 11.99 8.12
C ILE A 289 9.90 13.25 8.93
N ILE A 290 10.22 13.20 10.23
CA ILE A 290 10.22 14.37 11.11
C ILE A 290 11.65 14.85 11.23
N THR A 291 11.91 16.13 10.98
CA THR A 291 13.23 16.76 11.20
C THR A 291 13.09 17.92 12.17
N PHE A 292 13.93 17.98 13.19
CA PHE A 292 13.81 18.96 14.28
C PHE A 292 15.11 19.08 15.09
N THR A 293 15.15 20.11 15.93
CA THR A 293 16.19 20.31 16.94
C THR A 293 15.52 20.38 18.30
N PRO A 294 15.84 19.50 19.28
CA PRO A 294 15.20 19.56 20.59
C PRO A 294 15.88 20.54 21.55
N ASN A 295 15.23 20.82 22.68
CA ASN A 295 15.93 21.30 23.87
C ASN A 295 17.08 20.32 24.23
N PRO A 296 18.16 20.78 24.91
CA PRO A 296 19.20 19.88 25.41
C PRO A 296 18.61 18.71 26.18
N VAL A 297 18.87 17.49 25.73
CA VAL A 297 18.28 16.26 26.28
C VAL A 297 19.25 15.08 26.15
N TYR A 298 19.44 14.35 27.25
CA TYR A 298 20.01 13.02 27.23
C TYR A 298 18.90 11.98 27.10
N THR A 299 19.06 11.06 26.15
CA THR A 299 18.15 9.92 26.00
C THR A 299 18.89 8.62 26.23
N THR A 300 18.23 7.65 26.86
CA THR A 300 18.72 6.27 26.98
C THR A 300 17.90 5.34 26.11
N GLY A 301 18.58 4.44 25.40
CA GLY A 301 17.96 3.40 24.61
C GLY A 301 17.76 2.10 25.40
N ARG A 302 17.16 1.09 24.77
CA ARG A 302 16.77 -0.18 25.42
C ARG A 302 17.88 -0.94 26.11
N ARG A 303 19.16 -0.73 25.74
CA ARG A 303 20.30 -1.41 26.40
C ARG A 303 20.64 -0.82 27.77
N ASP A 304 20.22 0.42 28.03
CA ASP A 304 20.47 1.14 29.29
C ASP A 304 19.20 1.26 30.15
N LEU A 305 18.05 0.77 29.67
CA LEU A 305 16.84 0.70 30.48
C LEU A 305 17.02 -0.39 31.55
N PRO A 306 16.59 -0.16 32.81
CA PRO A 306 16.58 -1.21 33.80
C PRO A 306 15.72 -2.38 33.30
N PRO A 307 16.13 -3.64 33.55
CA PRO A 307 15.35 -4.81 33.13
C PRO A 307 13.93 -4.69 33.71
N SER A 308 12.91 -4.81 32.85
CA SER A 308 11.50 -4.57 33.18
C SER A 308 10.87 -5.52 34.21
N ASN A 309 11.69 -6.27 34.97
CA ASN A 309 11.27 -7.38 35.83
C ASN A 309 11.76 -7.28 37.29
N THR A 310 12.20 -6.11 37.77
CA THR A 310 12.59 -5.94 39.19
C THR A 310 11.68 -4.96 39.91
N SER A 311 10.41 -5.31 40.03
CA SER A 311 9.59 -4.88 41.17
C SER A 311 9.28 -6.13 41.99
N SER A 312 10.04 -6.33 43.06
CA SER A 312 9.67 -7.29 44.10
C SER A 312 8.34 -6.82 44.70
N PRO A 313 7.31 -7.69 44.83
CA PRO A 313 5.98 -7.30 45.32
C PRO A 313 5.94 -6.95 46.83
N SER A 314 7.09 -6.65 47.44
CA SER A 314 7.28 -6.48 48.88
C SER A 314 7.70 -5.08 49.32
N ASP A 315 7.82 -4.10 48.41
CA ASP A 315 8.20 -2.72 48.79
C ASP A 315 6.97 -1.79 48.90
N PRO A 316 6.62 -1.30 50.10
CA PRO A 316 5.39 -0.54 50.35
C PRO A 316 5.48 0.95 49.94
N THR A 317 6.61 1.40 49.41
CA THR A 317 6.81 2.76 48.89
C THR A 317 7.53 2.70 47.55
N PRO A 318 6.86 2.94 46.41
CA PRO A 318 7.57 3.12 45.15
C PRO A 318 8.24 4.49 45.21
N SER A 319 9.53 4.52 45.53
CA SER A 319 10.32 5.72 45.32
C SER A 319 10.36 5.99 43.81
N LEU A 320 9.56 6.96 43.36
CA LEU A 320 9.55 7.55 42.02
C LEU A 320 10.83 8.36 41.74
N GLU A 321 11.93 8.09 42.44
CA GLU A 321 13.26 8.49 41.96
C GLU A 321 13.60 7.49 40.86
N LEU A 322 13.41 7.88 39.59
CA LEU A 322 13.96 7.13 38.46
C LEU A 322 15.45 6.88 38.77
N SER A 323 15.80 5.62 39.06
CA SER A 323 17.20 5.23 39.12
C SER A 323 17.79 5.58 37.75
N LEU A 324 18.65 6.60 37.70
CA LEU A 324 19.34 6.94 36.46
C LEU A 324 20.17 5.73 36.04
N PRO A 325 20.30 5.47 34.73
CA PRO A 325 21.26 4.49 34.25
C PRO A 325 22.66 4.80 34.80
N PRO A 326 23.47 3.79 35.15
CA PRO A 326 24.80 4.00 35.74
C PRO A 326 25.70 4.94 34.95
N SER A 327 25.54 4.98 33.62
CA SER A 327 26.24 5.88 32.70
C SER A 327 25.91 7.36 32.87
N LEU A 328 24.74 7.68 33.45
CA LEU A 328 24.25 9.05 33.64
C LEU A 328 24.39 9.54 35.09
N GLU A 329 24.63 8.64 36.04
CA GLU A 329 24.81 8.99 37.46
C GLU A 329 25.91 10.04 37.69
N PRO A 330 27.10 9.97 37.03
CA PRO A 330 28.15 10.97 37.21
C PRO A 330 27.73 12.39 36.80
N ILE A 331 26.76 12.51 35.89
CA ILE A 331 26.30 13.78 35.35
C ILE A 331 24.94 14.21 35.90
N ARG A 332 24.44 13.58 36.97
CA ARG A 332 23.15 13.91 37.60
C ARG A 332 22.98 15.41 37.86
N HIS A 333 24.04 16.11 38.23
CA HIS A 333 24.05 17.56 38.49
C HIS A 333 23.82 18.43 37.24
N LEU A 334 24.02 17.88 36.04
CA LEU A 334 23.74 18.52 34.74
C LEU A 334 22.35 18.19 34.21
N LEU A 335 21.61 17.29 34.88
CA LEU A 335 20.24 16.95 34.50
C LEU A 335 19.25 17.90 35.18
N ASP A 336 18.24 18.36 34.44
CA ASP A 336 17.20 19.21 35.01
C ASP A 336 16.22 18.35 35.85
N PRO A 337 16.06 18.62 37.16
CA PRO A 337 15.23 17.79 38.04
C PRO A 337 13.72 17.88 37.75
N THR A 338 13.27 18.85 36.95
CA THR A 338 11.85 19.04 36.61
C THR A 338 11.49 18.36 35.30
N GLN A 339 10.71 17.27 35.36
CA GLN A 339 9.84 16.93 34.24
C GLN A 339 8.89 18.11 33.95
N PRO A 340 8.54 18.37 32.68
CA PRO A 340 7.98 19.66 32.29
C PRO A 340 6.55 19.85 32.80
N SER A 341 6.36 20.81 33.69
CA SER A 341 5.11 21.56 33.84
C SER A 341 5.17 22.77 32.90
N PRO A 342 4.09 23.13 32.19
CA PRO A 342 4.10 24.21 31.21
C PRO A 342 3.97 25.58 31.89
N SER A 343 5.01 26.03 32.60
CA SER A 343 5.22 27.44 32.93
C SER A 343 6.50 27.63 33.76
N SER A 344 7.57 28.13 33.16
CA SER A 344 8.56 28.88 33.92
C SER A 344 9.14 30.00 33.06
N SER A 345 8.62 31.20 33.34
CA SER A 345 9.18 32.48 32.94
C SER A 345 10.59 32.63 33.49
N SER A 346 11.50 33.04 32.63
CA SER A 346 12.88 33.41 32.93
C SER A 346 12.97 34.53 33.97
N SER A 347 13.57 34.25 35.13
CA SER A 347 14.15 35.28 35.99
C SER A 347 15.67 35.29 35.80
N SER A 348 16.14 36.43 35.31
CA SER A 348 17.53 36.78 35.10
C SER A 348 18.30 36.90 36.41
N SER A 349 19.42 36.19 36.52
CA SER A 349 20.54 36.62 37.35
C SER A 349 21.86 36.31 36.65
N SER A 350 22.72 37.32 36.58
CA SER A 350 24.09 37.28 36.08
C SER A 350 24.92 36.26 36.86
N GLY A 351 25.14 35.10 36.28
CA GLY A 351 25.97 34.02 36.81
C GLY A 351 26.05 32.91 35.77
N GLN A 352 27.26 32.40 35.53
CA GLN A 352 27.62 31.39 34.54
C GLN A 352 26.50 30.37 34.29
N GLN A 353 25.79 30.52 33.17
CA GLN A 353 24.60 29.74 32.88
C GLN A 353 24.98 28.26 32.82
N THR A 354 24.63 27.51 33.87
CA THR A 354 24.99 26.11 33.99
C THR A 354 24.29 25.36 32.85
N ARG A 355 25.05 24.78 31.93
CA ARG A 355 24.50 23.98 30.83
C ARG A 355 23.78 22.78 31.43
N LYS A 356 22.45 22.77 31.34
CA LYS A 356 21.58 21.68 31.79
C LYS A 356 20.92 20.99 30.61
N ALA A 357 20.53 19.73 30.81
CA ALA A 357 19.78 18.95 29.84
C ALA A 357 18.67 18.13 30.51
N GLU A 358 17.56 17.93 29.80
CA GLU A 358 16.50 17.02 30.21
C GLU A 358 16.99 15.55 30.16
N TYR A 359 16.31 14.64 30.86
CA TYR A 359 16.55 13.19 30.74
C TYR A 359 15.26 12.45 30.35
N HIS A 360 15.35 11.65 29.28
CA HIS A 360 14.21 10.86 28.78
C HIS A 360 14.62 9.41 28.45
N PRO A 361 14.06 8.40 29.15
CA PRO A 361 14.20 7.00 28.72
C PRO A 361 13.36 6.72 27.47
N THR A 362 13.92 5.95 26.52
CA THR A 362 13.27 5.70 25.22
C THR A 362 13.37 4.23 24.78
N LEU A 363 12.53 3.82 23.81
CA LEU A 363 12.53 2.46 23.26
C LEU A 363 13.48 2.26 22.08
N ARG A 364 14.26 3.29 21.70
CA ARG A 364 15.22 3.19 20.58
C ARG A 364 16.31 2.15 20.86
N GLY A 365 16.87 1.60 19.79
CA GLY A 365 18.10 0.81 19.88
C GLY A 365 19.28 1.65 20.40
N GLY A 366 20.30 0.97 20.92
CA GLY A 366 21.50 1.62 21.44
C GLY A 366 21.44 1.95 22.93
N GLN A 367 22.46 2.68 23.36
CA GLN A 367 22.69 3.14 24.75
C GLN A 367 22.47 4.66 24.81
N THR A 368 22.96 5.33 25.84
CA THR A 368 22.86 6.76 26.12
C THR A 368 23.37 7.63 24.95
N THR A 369 22.69 8.72 24.63
CA THR A 369 23.13 9.76 23.68
C THR A 369 22.60 11.13 24.07
N TYR A 370 23.11 12.18 23.43
CA TYR A 370 22.65 13.56 23.58
C TYR A 370 21.97 14.08 22.29
N HIS A 371 20.97 14.94 22.46
CA HIS A 371 20.36 15.78 21.43
C HIS A 371 20.18 17.21 21.95
N GLY A 372 20.21 18.21 21.08
CA GLY A 372 20.01 19.60 21.47
C GLY A 372 20.32 20.59 20.33
N PRO A 373 20.38 21.90 20.63
CA PRO A 373 20.82 22.94 19.70
C PRO A 373 22.15 22.58 19.02
N GLY A 374 22.28 22.93 17.74
CA GLY A 374 23.41 22.51 16.92
C GLY A 374 23.36 21.08 16.38
N GLN A 375 22.31 20.29 16.66
CA GLN A 375 22.14 18.93 16.14
C GLN A 375 20.81 18.79 15.39
N LEU A 376 20.87 18.34 14.13
CA LEU A 376 19.69 17.93 13.37
C LEU A 376 19.28 16.51 13.79
N VAL A 377 18.08 16.35 14.33
CA VAL A 377 17.47 15.05 14.58
C VAL A 377 16.47 14.74 13.47
N ALA A 378 16.54 13.54 12.88
CA ALA A 378 15.59 13.09 11.87
C ALA A 378 14.99 11.72 12.25
N TYR A 379 13.68 11.67 12.44
CA TYR A 379 12.93 10.44 12.73
C TYR A 379 12.18 9.96 11.52
N THR A 380 12.30 8.67 11.20
CA THR A 380 11.69 8.03 10.04
C THR A 380 10.58 7.06 10.48
N ILE A 381 9.33 7.44 10.26
CA ILE A 381 8.13 6.66 10.58
C ILE A 381 7.66 5.97 9.30
N LEU A 382 8.12 4.74 9.09
CA LEU A 382 7.99 4.01 7.83
C LEU A 382 7.41 2.62 8.07
N ASP A 383 6.60 2.12 7.13
CA ASP A 383 6.33 0.69 7.05
C ASP A 383 7.40 -0.01 6.23
N LEU A 384 8.39 -0.58 6.92
CA LEU A 384 9.51 -1.25 6.26
C LEU A 384 9.05 -2.44 5.40
N ARG A 385 7.92 -3.08 5.73
CA ARG A 385 7.41 -4.20 4.92
C ARG A 385 6.92 -3.70 3.56
N ARG A 386 6.26 -2.55 3.50
CA ARG A 386 5.80 -1.93 2.24
C ARG A 386 6.95 -1.42 1.39
N LEU A 387 8.04 -1.00 2.03
CA LEU A 387 9.27 -0.58 1.35
C LEU A 387 10.19 -1.75 0.96
N GLY A 388 9.85 -2.99 1.33
CA GLY A 388 10.70 -4.16 1.10
C GLY A 388 12.02 -4.12 1.88
N LEU A 389 12.08 -3.35 2.97
CA LEU A 389 13.30 -3.14 3.76
C LEU A 389 13.36 -4.08 4.96
N SER A 390 14.51 -4.72 5.16
CA SER A 390 14.85 -5.30 6.47
C SER A 390 15.27 -4.19 7.45
N PRO A 391 15.27 -4.45 8.77
CA PRO A 391 15.76 -3.47 9.74
C PRO A 391 17.22 -3.05 9.51
N ARG A 392 18.07 -3.97 9.04
CA ARG A 392 19.46 -3.67 8.68
C ARG A 392 19.54 -2.81 7.42
N CYS A 393 18.73 -3.13 6.40
CA CYS A 393 18.63 -2.29 5.19
C CYS A 393 18.20 -0.86 5.54
N HIS A 394 17.26 -0.69 6.48
CA HIS A 394 16.84 0.63 6.94
C HIS A 394 17.95 1.41 7.65
N ILE A 395 18.72 0.77 8.53
CA ILE A 395 19.88 1.40 9.17
C ILE A 395 20.93 1.81 8.12
N SER A 396 21.28 0.90 7.20
CA SER A 396 22.23 1.22 6.13
C SER A 396 21.72 2.32 5.19
N LEU A 397 20.41 2.38 4.94
CA LEU A 397 19.80 3.47 4.18
C LEU A 397 20.00 4.81 4.91
N LEU A 398 19.71 4.89 6.21
CA LEU A 398 19.94 6.11 7.00
C LEU A 398 21.41 6.55 6.99
N GLU A 399 22.33 5.62 7.22
CA GLU A 399 23.78 5.89 7.22
C GLU A 399 24.26 6.40 5.86
N ARG A 400 23.89 5.74 4.77
CA ARG A 400 24.26 6.16 3.41
C ARG A 400 23.62 7.48 3.01
N SER A 401 22.41 7.76 3.47
CA SER A 401 21.74 9.05 3.23
C SER A 401 22.50 10.19 3.91
N VAL A 402 23.04 9.96 5.10
CA VAL A 402 23.91 10.92 5.78
C VAL A 402 25.24 11.05 5.05
N ILE A 403 25.88 9.96 4.62
CA ILE A 403 27.14 10.03 3.86
C ILE A 403 26.96 10.89 2.59
N ASP A 404 25.89 10.66 1.82
CA ASP A 404 25.57 11.47 0.63
C ASP A 404 25.31 12.94 0.97
N LEU A 405 24.75 13.23 2.14
CA LEU A 405 24.57 14.60 2.62
C LEU A 405 25.92 15.25 2.99
N LEU A 406 26.78 14.54 3.72
CA LEU A 406 28.11 15.01 4.11
C LEU A 406 28.97 15.34 2.88
N ASP A 407 28.86 14.56 1.80
CA ASP A 407 29.55 14.81 0.54
C ASP A 407 29.20 16.18 -0.07
N ARG A 408 27.97 16.68 0.13
CA ARG A 408 27.57 18.05 -0.30
C ARG A 408 28.38 19.13 0.42
N TYR A 409 28.80 18.86 1.64
CA TYR A 409 29.66 19.71 2.46
C TYR A 409 31.15 19.38 2.34
N ARG A 410 31.52 18.49 1.41
CA ARG A 410 32.90 18.00 1.19
C ARG A 410 33.51 17.30 2.41
N VAL A 411 32.66 16.73 3.27
CA VAL A 411 33.06 15.91 4.41
C VAL A 411 32.91 14.44 4.02
N ARG A 412 34.01 13.67 4.06
CA ARG A 412 33.99 12.25 3.69
C ARG A 412 33.56 11.39 4.88
N GLY A 413 32.28 11.00 4.90
CA GLY A 413 31.74 10.07 5.88
C GLY A 413 31.93 8.59 5.50
N PHE A 414 31.97 7.71 6.49
CA PHE A 414 31.96 6.25 6.31
C PHE A 414 31.27 5.54 7.46
N THR A 415 30.93 4.26 7.28
CA THR A 415 30.38 3.38 8.33
C THR A 415 31.46 2.46 8.91
N THR A 416 31.26 2.03 10.14
CA THR A 416 32.12 1.05 10.82
C THR A 416 31.27 -0.13 11.32
N SER A 417 31.86 -1.03 12.12
CA SER A 417 31.08 -2.04 12.86
C SER A 417 30.14 -1.42 13.90
N ASP A 418 30.41 -0.19 14.34
CA ASP A 418 29.61 0.54 15.31
C ASP A 418 28.60 1.43 14.58
N PRO A 419 27.28 1.27 14.84
CA PRO A 419 26.23 2.01 14.12
C PRO A 419 26.39 3.53 14.18
N GLY A 420 26.12 4.17 13.05
CA GLY A 420 26.30 5.60 12.84
C GLY A 420 27.27 5.92 11.71
N VAL A 421 27.42 7.21 11.45
CA VAL A 421 28.36 7.73 10.46
C VAL A 421 29.55 8.36 11.16
N TRP A 422 30.72 8.07 10.62
CA TRP A 422 32.02 8.43 11.15
C TRP A 422 32.82 9.22 10.11
N VAL A 423 33.75 10.04 10.59
CA VAL A 423 34.70 10.77 9.77
C VAL A 423 36.10 10.52 10.30
N ALA A 424 37.08 10.48 9.41
CA ALA A 424 38.47 10.28 9.80
C ALA A 424 39.02 11.63 10.25
N SER A 425 39.52 11.68 11.48
CA SER A 425 40.22 12.85 12.00
C SER A 425 41.43 13.18 11.12
N LYS A 426 41.60 14.47 10.81
CA LYS A 426 42.72 14.96 10.00
C LYS A 426 44.04 14.94 10.75
N ASP A 427 44.00 14.94 12.08
CA ASP A 427 45.17 15.17 12.94
C ASP A 427 45.83 13.87 13.40
N ASP A 428 45.03 12.90 13.85
CA ASP A 428 45.49 11.65 14.46
C ASP A 428 45.00 10.38 13.72
N GLY A 429 44.16 10.55 12.70
CA GLY A 429 43.58 9.44 11.93
C GLY A 429 42.49 8.65 12.66
N GLU A 430 42.14 9.01 13.90
CA GLU A 430 41.07 8.34 14.65
C GLU A 430 39.68 8.66 14.07
N ALA A 431 38.79 7.68 14.10
CA ALA A 431 37.43 7.86 13.62
C ALA A 431 36.58 8.58 14.68
N ARG A 432 36.00 9.73 14.32
CA ARG A 432 35.06 10.49 15.16
C ARG A 432 33.64 10.35 14.64
N LYS A 433 32.67 10.15 15.54
CA LYS A 433 31.26 9.95 15.17
C LYS A 433 30.61 11.31 14.88
N ILE A 434 30.12 11.49 13.66
CA ILE A 434 29.40 12.71 13.26
C ILE A 434 27.87 12.52 13.33
N THR A 435 27.40 11.28 13.27
CA THR A 435 25.96 10.97 13.34
C THR A 435 25.70 9.70 14.13
N ALA A 436 24.84 9.79 15.14
CA ALA A 436 24.31 8.63 15.84
C ALA A 436 23.07 8.10 15.10
N VAL A 437 22.89 6.78 15.08
CA VAL A 437 21.71 6.11 14.53
C VAL A 437 21.08 5.24 15.62
N GLY A 438 19.79 5.39 15.83
CA GLY A 438 19.03 4.61 16.81
C GLY A 438 17.57 4.53 16.42
N VAL A 439 17.14 3.36 15.95
CA VAL A 439 15.76 3.10 15.53
C VAL A 439 15.06 2.11 16.45
N HIS A 440 13.74 2.12 16.47
CA HIS A 440 12.90 1.10 17.07
C HIS A 440 11.93 0.56 16.01
N LEU A 441 11.53 -0.71 16.15
CA LEU A 441 10.62 -1.35 15.22
C LEU A 441 9.51 -2.09 15.97
N ARG A 442 8.25 -1.79 15.64
CA ARG A 442 7.08 -2.53 16.13
C ARG A 442 6.21 -2.91 14.95
N ARG A 443 5.96 -4.21 14.75
CA ARG A 443 5.17 -4.74 13.62
C ARG A 443 5.64 -4.19 12.25
N HIS A 444 6.94 -4.06 12.03
CA HIS A 444 7.56 -3.48 10.83
C HIS A 444 7.36 -1.96 10.64
N ILE A 445 6.77 -1.26 11.62
CA ILE A 445 6.71 0.21 11.63
C ILE A 445 7.92 0.73 12.40
N SER A 446 8.73 1.59 11.75
CA SER A 446 9.89 2.22 12.37
C SER A 446 9.50 3.46 13.18
N SER A 447 10.31 3.76 14.19
CA SER A 447 10.31 5.03 14.92
C SER A 447 11.75 5.40 15.28
N TYR A 448 11.96 6.66 15.65
CA TYR A 448 13.27 7.31 15.84
C TYR A 448 14.06 7.36 14.52
N GLY A 449 15.38 7.54 14.57
CA GLY A 449 16.19 7.69 13.36
C GLY A 449 17.63 8.10 13.68
N ILE A 450 18.03 9.29 13.26
CA ILE A 450 19.40 9.79 13.37
C ILE A 450 19.49 11.09 14.17
N GLY A 451 20.69 11.37 14.70
CA GLY A 451 21.09 12.70 15.18
C GLY A 451 22.42 13.09 14.53
N LEU A 452 22.38 14.03 13.58
CA LEU A 452 23.52 14.57 12.85
C LEU A 452 24.02 15.85 13.52
N ASN A 453 25.28 15.87 13.94
CA ASN A 453 25.88 17.04 14.56
C ASN A 453 26.27 18.07 13.50
N VAL A 454 25.68 19.26 13.56
CA VAL A 454 25.88 20.33 12.57
C VAL A 454 26.89 21.35 13.10
N THR A 455 26.66 21.88 14.30
CA THR A 455 27.56 22.85 14.95
C THR A 455 28.38 22.19 16.07
N GLN A 456 29.31 22.93 16.66
CA GLN A 456 30.14 22.51 17.80
C GLN A 456 29.37 22.43 19.12
N GLU A 457 28.18 22.99 19.22
CA GLU A 457 27.43 23.11 20.48
C GLU A 457 27.18 21.78 21.19
N PRO A 458 26.79 20.67 20.51
CA PRO A 458 26.59 19.38 21.15
C PRO A 458 27.85 18.77 21.78
N MET A 459 29.05 19.18 21.35
CA MET A 459 30.31 18.51 21.72
C MET A 459 30.58 18.58 23.21
N TRP A 460 30.21 19.68 23.88
CA TRP A 460 30.40 19.80 25.33
C TRP A 460 29.58 18.75 26.08
N PHE A 461 28.35 18.48 25.66
CA PHE A 461 27.47 17.48 26.26
C PHE A 461 27.96 16.06 25.98
N PHE A 462 28.41 15.77 24.75
CA PHE A 462 29.01 14.46 24.44
C PHE A 462 30.24 14.15 25.29
N LYS A 463 31.05 15.15 25.66
CA LYS A 463 32.21 14.96 26.56
C LYS A 463 31.84 14.58 28.00
N GLN A 464 30.57 14.72 28.40
CA GLN A 464 30.13 14.36 29.75
C GLN A 464 29.73 12.89 29.87
N ILE A 465 29.56 12.17 28.75
CA ILE A 465 29.01 10.82 28.72
C ILE A 465 29.85 9.87 27.85
N VAL A 466 29.73 8.57 28.10
CA VAL A 466 30.17 7.55 27.14
C VAL A 466 29.04 7.31 26.13
N ALA A 467 29.00 8.14 25.09
CA ALA A 467 27.93 8.10 24.10
C ALA A 467 27.90 6.76 23.34
N CYS A 468 26.71 6.21 23.15
CA CYS A 468 26.47 4.88 22.56
C CYS A 468 27.17 3.70 23.29
N GLY A 469 27.82 3.94 24.45
CA GLY A 469 28.69 3.02 25.17
C GLY A 469 29.98 2.65 24.41
N LEU A 470 30.50 3.59 23.62
CA LEU A 470 31.75 3.44 22.87
C LEU A 470 32.86 4.19 23.61
N GLU A 471 33.56 3.51 24.51
CA GLU A 471 34.66 4.09 25.27
C GLU A 471 35.81 4.51 24.35
N GLY A 472 36.39 5.69 24.61
CA GLY A 472 37.50 6.24 23.83
C GLY A 472 37.14 6.71 22.42
N LYS A 473 35.85 6.71 22.04
CA LYS A 473 35.39 7.25 20.75
C LYS A 473 34.77 8.62 20.92
N GLU A 474 35.25 9.59 20.15
CA GLU A 474 34.78 10.97 20.22
C GLU A 474 33.68 11.27 19.20
N ALA A 475 32.89 12.29 19.50
CA ALA A 475 31.95 12.89 18.55
C ALA A 475 32.60 14.08 17.82
N THR A 476 32.09 14.41 16.64
CA THR A 476 32.43 15.62 15.87
C THR A 476 31.17 16.17 15.20
N SER A 477 31.29 17.27 14.45
CA SER A 477 30.21 17.95 13.74
C SER A 477 30.67 18.48 12.38
N LEU A 478 29.74 18.90 11.52
CA LEU A 478 30.09 19.57 10.25
C LEU A 478 31.03 20.77 10.48
N GLU A 479 30.71 21.63 11.45
CA GLU A 479 31.57 22.75 11.85
C GLU A 479 32.95 22.27 12.33
N GLY A 480 33.02 21.18 13.11
CA GLY A 480 34.27 20.58 13.55
C GLY A 480 35.13 19.96 12.45
N GLU A 481 34.53 19.58 11.33
CA GLU A 481 35.25 19.10 10.16
C GLU A 481 35.68 20.23 9.20
N GLY A 482 35.35 21.49 9.55
CA GLY A 482 35.76 22.70 8.84
C GLY A 482 34.69 23.26 7.90
N VAL A 483 33.44 22.85 8.03
CA VAL A 483 32.32 23.44 7.28
C VAL A 483 31.97 24.78 7.90
N THR A 484 32.03 25.85 7.12
CA THR A 484 31.63 27.19 7.55
C THR A 484 30.25 27.52 7.00
N PHE A 485 29.32 27.83 7.90
CA PHE A 485 28.01 28.36 7.52
C PHE A 485 28.09 29.89 7.43
N PRO A 486 27.42 30.53 6.44
CA PRO A 486 27.43 31.99 6.32
C PRO A 486 26.91 32.64 7.61
N SER A 487 27.63 33.64 8.13
CA SER A 487 27.26 34.35 9.36
C SER A 487 25.93 35.10 9.28
N GLU A 488 25.44 35.35 8.07
CA GLU A 488 24.15 35.99 7.80
C GLU A 488 22.96 35.03 7.96
N LYS A 489 23.18 33.71 7.87
CA LYS A 489 22.12 32.71 8.04
C LYS A 489 21.86 32.47 9.51
N MET A 490 20.59 32.50 9.89
CA MET A 490 20.16 32.06 11.22
C MET A 490 20.33 30.54 11.36
N GLU A 491 20.52 30.04 12.59
CA GLU A 491 20.67 28.59 12.85
C GLU A 491 19.47 27.79 12.31
N GLU A 492 18.25 28.33 12.42
CA GLU A 492 17.03 27.73 11.90
C GLU A 492 17.08 27.53 10.37
N GLU A 493 17.65 28.49 9.63
CA GLU A 493 17.83 28.38 8.18
C GLU A 493 18.86 27.31 7.82
N VAL A 494 19.96 27.22 8.59
CA VAL A 494 20.97 26.17 8.42
C VAL A 494 20.35 24.80 8.70
N MET A 495 19.60 24.65 9.79
CA MET A 495 18.95 23.39 10.14
C MET A 495 17.90 22.98 9.10
N SER A 496 17.15 23.93 8.55
CA SER A 496 16.20 23.69 7.45
C SER A 496 16.90 23.21 6.18
N GLU A 497 18.02 23.83 5.80
CA GLU A 497 18.81 23.40 4.63
C GLU A 497 19.39 21.98 4.81
N VAL A 498 19.94 21.68 5.99
CA VAL A 498 20.47 20.35 6.31
C VAL A 498 19.33 19.31 6.36
N ALA A 499 18.15 19.69 6.87
CA ALA A 499 16.96 18.84 6.91
C ALA A 499 16.45 18.47 5.51
N ASP A 500 16.24 19.47 4.64
CA ASP A 500 15.85 19.26 3.25
C ASP A 500 16.92 18.41 2.52
N GLY A 501 18.21 18.71 2.75
CA GLY A 501 19.32 17.94 2.20
C GLY A 501 19.36 16.48 2.66
N PHE A 502 18.99 16.19 3.91
CA PHE A 502 18.85 14.82 4.43
C PHE A 502 17.70 14.09 3.73
N VAL A 503 16.52 14.69 3.65
CA VAL A 503 15.33 14.08 3.03
C VAL A 503 15.58 13.78 1.55
N ASP A 504 16.19 14.71 0.81
CA ASP A 504 16.59 14.49 -0.59
C ASP A 504 17.53 13.30 -0.73
N SER A 505 18.53 13.21 0.15
CA SER A 505 19.52 12.12 0.11
C SER A 505 18.90 10.78 0.48
N PHE A 506 17.96 10.80 1.44
CA PHE A 506 17.17 9.64 1.82
C PHE A 506 16.32 9.11 0.66
N VAL A 507 15.57 9.97 -0.02
CA VAL A 507 14.73 9.57 -1.15
C VAL A 507 15.59 9.03 -2.29
N ARG A 508 16.67 9.73 -2.66
CA ARG A 508 17.59 9.29 -3.72
C ARG A 508 18.18 7.91 -3.42
N ARG A 509 18.62 7.67 -2.17
CA ARG A 509 19.15 6.36 -1.76
C ARG A 509 18.07 5.30 -1.71
N LEU A 510 16.87 5.64 -1.24
CA LEU A 510 15.75 4.71 -1.21
C LEU A 510 15.36 4.25 -2.63
N GLU A 511 15.42 5.13 -3.61
CA GLU A 511 15.16 4.82 -5.03
C GLU A 511 16.33 4.09 -5.70
N GLY A 512 17.57 4.53 -5.44
CA GLY A 512 18.77 4.01 -6.09
C GLY A 512 19.22 2.65 -5.54
N ASP A 513 19.31 2.49 -4.22
CA ASP A 513 19.80 1.26 -3.59
C ASP A 513 18.75 0.13 -3.62
N PHE A 514 17.49 0.50 -3.82
CA PHE A 514 16.36 -0.42 -3.77
C PHE A 514 15.37 -0.12 -4.91
N PRO A 515 15.72 -0.24 -6.19
CA PRO A 515 14.86 0.20 -7.29
C PRO A 515 13.49 -0.51 -7.31
N VAL A 516 12.45 0.22 -7.72
CA VAL A 516 11.13 -0.37 -7.95
C VAL A 516 11.18 -1.19 -9.25
N GLY A 517 10.97 -2.51 -9.19
CA GLY A 517 11.16 -3.39 -10.36
C GLY A 517 10.30 -4.65 -10.34
N LYS A 518 10.07 -5.22 -11.55
CA LYS A 518 9.07 -6.24 -11.96
C LYS A 518 8.96 -7.57 -11.16
N GLY A 519 9.69 -7.72 -10.06
CA GLY A 519 9.58 -8.85 -9.11
C GLY A 519 9.71 -8.46 -7.63
N GLY A 520 9.80 -7.16 -7.33
CA GLY A 520 9.92 -6.63 -5.97
C GLY A 520 8.61 -5.98 -5.51
N ARG A 521 8.03 -6.52 -4.42
CA ARG A 521 6.89 -5.94 -3.70
C ARG A 521 7.33 -4.71 -2.90
N ARG A 522 7.66 -3.59 -3.56
CA ARG A 522 7.82 -2.31 -2.86
C ARG A 522 7.05 -1.18 -3.53
N ASP A 523 6.51 -0.33 -2.69
CA ASP A 523 5.89 0.92 -3.09
C ASP A 523 7.01 1.95 -3.37
N GLY A 524 6.92 2.72 -4.46
CA GLY A 524 7.88 3.79 -4.79
C GLY A 524 7.51 5.10 -4.11
N VAL A 525 8.46 6.01 -3.87
CA VAL A 525 8.15 7.38 -3.44
C VAL A 525 8.00 8.25 -4.70
N GLU A 526 6.84 8.87 -4.93
CA GLU A 526 6.61 9.77 -6.09
C GLU A 526 7.15 11.17 -5.84
N SER A 527 6.88 11.63 -4.63
CA SER A 527 6.99 13.02 -4.26
C SER A 527 7.15 13.12 -2.76
N VAL A 528 7.94 14.10 -2.37
CA VAL A 528 8.01 14.58 -1.00
C VAL A 528 7.08 15.79 -0.90
N TYR A 529 6.24 15.83 0.13
CA TYR A 529 5.42 16.99 0.41
C TYR A 529 5.59 17.43 1.86
N LYS A 530 5.60 18.74 2.09
CA LYS A 530 5.74 19.31 3.43
C LYS A 530 4.40 19.26 4.15
N ILE A 531 4.43 18.93 5.44
CA ILE A 531 3.27 18.97 6.35
C ILE A 531 3.62 19.80 7.58
N GLY A 532 2.61 20.40 8.20
CA GLY A 532 2.69 21.12 9.46
C GLY A 532 2.36 20.23 10.67
N ILE A 533 2.50 20.79 11.88
CA ILE A 533 2.15 20.09 13.12
C ILE A 533 0.63 19.87 13.22
N GLU A 534 -0.15 20.80 12.66
CA GLU A 534 -1.61 20.77 12.55
C GLU A 534 -2.11 19.55 11.75
N ASP A 535 -1.37 19.10 10.75
CA ASP A 535 -1.71 17.90 9.96
C ASP A 535 -1.55 16.59 10.76
N VAL A 536 -0.84 16.65 11.89
CA VAL A 536 -0.66 15.52 12.81
C VAL A 536 -1.88 15.35 13.73
N GLY A 537 -2.80 16.31 13.78
CA GLY A 537 -4.03 16.22 14.59
C GLY A 537 -3.74 16.10 16.09
N LEU A 538 -2.77 16.88 16.58
CA LEU A 538 -2.55 17.11 17.99
C LEU A 538 -3.31 18.38 18.37
N ASP A 539 -4.51 18.21 18.93
CA ASP A 539 -5.31 19.30 19.52
C ASP A 539 -4.76 19.73 20.89
#